data_AF-A0A933VVL0-F1
#
_entry.id   AF-A0A933VVL0-F1
#
_cell.length_a   1.000
_cell.length_b   1.000
_cell.length_c   1.000
_cell.angle_alpha   90.00
_cell.angle_beta   90.00
_cell.angle_gamma   90.00
#
_symmetry.space_group_name_H-M   'P 1'
#
loop_
_entity.id
_entity.type
_entity.pdbx_description
1 polymer ?
#
loop_
_entity_poly.entity_id
_entity_poly.type
_entity_poly.pdbx_seq_one_letter_code
_entity_poly.pdbx_strand_id
1 'polypeptide(L)'
;MRKRGLTFADIGVLLLVVGVLAVFVFVPLHPRYRKASLKRVACANNLYQMGMVLKLYATENNGRFPFIDATKNNFSFEASAIFPEYLTDHMIVACPASPNWDAKTNSRLRANVFHPDSAVGAVHPDCFVDMGYCYLGWVVTSDEEADVFLAAYDRLSPEKYDNDVVVAEGRGNGGGNVIHRIQSDSARVLNDVSKSNHDIPVIWDNPRQINHEQIGGNVLYLDGHVEFIAYPGKFPMTETMARLLEERPRAPILDYDLPVPQP
;
A
#
# COMPACT_ATOMS: atom_id res chain seq x y z
N MET A 1 7.04 37.61 -55.94
CA MET A 1 7.31 36.72 -54.78
C MET A 1 7.77 35.36 -55.30
N ARG A 2 9.02 34.96 -55.04
CA ARG A 2 9.59 33.69 -55.55
C ARG A 2 9.05 32.55 -54.68
N LYS A 3 8.21 31.68 -55.26
CA LYS A 3 7.70 30.48 -54.57
C LYS A 3 8.88 29.56 -54.29
N ARG A 4 9.24 29.36 -53.01
CA ARG A 4 10.21 28.34 -52.60
C ARG A 4 9.58 26.96 -52.87
N GLY A 5 10.23 26.13 -53.67
CA GLY A 5 9.81 24.75 -53.93
C GLY A 5 10.21 23.84 -52.77
N LEU A 6 9.39 22.83 -52.51
CA LEU A 6 9.61 21.84 -51.46
C LEU A 6 10.90 21.05 -51.76
N THR A 7 11.87 21.07 -50.84
CA THR A 7 13.12 20.33 -50.97
C THR A 7 13.03 18.98 -50.26
N PHE A 8 13.93 18.04 -50.58
CA PHE A 8 14.03 16.77 -49.85
C PHE A 8 14.31 16.97 -48.36
N ALA A 9 15.04 18.05 -48.00
CA ALA A 9 15.27 18.41 -46.60
C ALA A 9 13.96 18.81 -45.90
N ASP A 10 13.10 19.58 -46.56
CA ASP A 10 11.80 19.99 -46.01
C ASP A 10 10.89 18.79 -45.75
N ILE A 11 10.88 17.80 -46.66
CA ILE A 11 10.13 16.54 -46.49
C ILE A 11 10.69 15.73 -45.33
N GLY A 12 12.01 15.64 -45.20
CA GLY A 12 12.67 14.91 -44.10
C GLY A 12 12.32 15.47 -42.72
N VAL A 13 12.38 16.80 -42.57
CA VAL A 13 11.99 17.48 -41.32
C VAL A 13 10.51 17.26 -41.01
N LEU A 14 9.64 17.36 -42.02
CA LEU A 14 8.20 17.14 -41.85
C LEU A 14 7.89 15.72 -41.36
N LEU A 15 8.49 14.70 -41.98
CA LEU A 15 8.28 13.31 -41.57
C LEU A 15 8.81 13.04 -40.16
N LEU A 16 9.94 13.66 -39.79
CA LEU A 16 10.47 13.57 -38.43
C LEU A 16 9.51 14.20 -37.41
N VAL A 17 9.00 15.39 -37.68
CA VAL A 17 8.03 16.08 -36.80
C VAL A 17 6.74 15.27 -36.67
N VAL A 18 6.18 14.79 -37.79
CA VAL A 18 4.98 13.95 -37.78
C VAL A 18 5.22 12.65 -37.02
N GLY A 19 6.40 12.02 -37.18
CA GLY A 19 6.78 10.81 -36.45
C GLY A 19 6.84 11.02 -34.93
N VAL A 20 7.49 12.09 -34.47
CA VAL A 20 7.55 12.43 -33.05
C VAL A 20 6.15 12.73 -32.50
N LEU A 21 5.35 13.55 -33.21
CA LEU A 21 3.98 13.86 -32.81
C LEU A 21 3.09 12.61 -32.75
N ALA A 22 3.24 11.69 -33.71
CA ALA A 22 2.51 10.43 -33.73
C ALA A 22 2.83 9.59 -32.49
N VAL A 23 4.10 9.48 -32.07
CA VAL A 23 4.45 8.77 -30.83
C VAL A 23 3.76 9.38 -29.61
N PHE A 24 3.82 10.70 -29.45
CA PHE A 24 3.19 11.38 -28.32
C PHE A 24 1.66 11.27 -28.30
N VAL A 25 1.00 11.20 -29.47
CA VAL A 25 -0.45 11.05 -29.56
C VAL A 25 -0.89 9.59 -29.42
N PHE A 26 -0.24 8.66 -30.12
CA PHE A 26 -0.70 7.27 -30.20
C PHE A 26 -0.28 6.41 -29.00
N VAL A 27 0.87 6.67 -28.37
CA VAL A 27 1.31 5.88 -27.20
C VAL A 27 0.35 6.04 -26.01
N PRO A 28 -0.09 7.25 -25.61
CA PRO A 28 -1.08 7.42 -24.53
C PRO A 28 -2.49 6.92 -24.89
N LEU A 29 -2.81 6.78 -26.18
CA LEU A 29 -4.09 6.26 -26.66
C LEU A 29 -4.14 4.73 -26.68
N HIS A 30 -2.98 4.05 -26.66
CA HIS A 30 -2.93 2.61 -26.76
C HIS A 30 -3.56 1.94 -25.50
N PRO A 31 -4.51 1.01 -25.67
CA PRO A 31 -5.34 0.46 -24.58
C PRO A 31 -4.55 -0.13 -23.39
N ARG A 32 -3.37 -0.71 -23.65
CA ARG A 32 -2.50 -1.28 -22.59
C ARG A 32 -1.98 -0.22 -21.63
N TYR A 33 -1.45 0.90 -22.14
CA TYR A 33 -0.90 1.97 -21.29
C TYR A 33 -2.00 2.67 -20.47
N ARG A 34 -3.20 2.84 -21.06
CA ARG A 34 -4.37 3.37 -20.34
C ARG A 34 -4.80 2.49 -19.18
N LYS A 35 -4.88 1.17 -19.38
CA LYS A 35 -5.31 0.25 -18.30
C LYS A 35 -4.33 0.25 -17.13
N ALA A 36 -3.02 0.22 -17.42
CA ALA A 36 -2.00 0.26 -16.38
C ALA A 36 -1.98 1.58 -15.60
N SER A 37 -2.13 2.73 -16.29
CA SER A 37 -2.15 4.04 -15.62
C SER A 37 -3.44 4.30 -14.83
N LEU A 38 -4.60 3.88 -15.34
CA LEU A 38 -5.89 4.00 -14.64
C LEU A 38 -5.91 3.21 -13.34
N LYS A 39 -5.35 1.99 -13.34
CA LYS A 39 -5.23 1.17 -12.14
C LYS A 39 -4.35 1.85 -11.08
N ARG A 40 -3.23 2.46 -11.46
CA ARG A 40 -2.36 3.23 -10.53
C ARG A 40 -3.11 4.39 -9.88
N VAL A 41 -3.85 5.16 -10.67
CA VAL A 41 -4.64 6.30 -10.17
C VAL A 41 -5.72 5.82 -9.19
N ALA A 42 -6.37 4.70 -9.49
CA ALA A 42 -7.34 4.09 -8.57
C ALA A 42 -6.69 3.65 -7.26
N CYS A 43 -5.50 3.01 -7.31
CA CYS A 43 -4.76 2.62 -6.11
C CYS A 43 -4.38 3.84 -5.25
N ALA A 44 -3.89 4.91 -5.88
CA ALA A 44 -3.57 6.15 -5.17
C ALA A 44 -4.83 6.74 -4.50
N ASN A 45 -5.97 6.77 -5.19
CA ASN A 45 -7.24 7.25 -4.63
C ASN A 45 -7.74 6.37 -3.47
N ASN A 46 -7.55 5.05 -3.54
CA ASN A 46 -7.84 4.14 -2.43
C ASN A 46 -6.98 4.46 -1.20
N LEU A 47 -5.67 4.67 -1.39
CA LEU A 47 -4.75 5.09 -0.32
C LEU A 47 -5.17 6.42 0.31
N TYR A 48 -5.54 7.42 -0.51
CA TYR A 48 -6.06 8.70 -0.01
C TYR A 48 -7.31 8.49 0.87
N GLN A 49 -8.26 7.67 0.41
CA GLN A 49 -9.47 7.37 1.16
C GLN A 49 -9.18 6.63 2.47
N MET A 50 -8.32 5.61 2.43
CA MET A 50 -7.87 4.92 3.65
C MET A 50 -7.17 5.89 4.61
N GLY A 51 -6.35 6.82 4.12
CA GLY A 51 -5.72 7.85 4.95
C GLY A 51 -6.73 8.73 5.68
N MET A 52 -7.87 9.07 5.05
CA MET A 52 -8.96 9.78 5.73
C MET A 52 -9.63 8.92 6.80
N VAL A 53 -9.90 7.65 6.51
CA VAL A 53 -10.48 6.69 7.47
C VAL A 53 -9.58 6.56 8.70
N LEU A 54 -8.27 6.38 8.50
CA LEU A 54 -7.29 6.25 9.59
C LEU A 54 -7.21 7.52 10.44
N LYS A 55 -7.26 8.71 9.83
CA LYS A 55 -7.26 9.99 10.55
C LYS A 55 -8.55 10.22 11.34
N LEU A 56 -9.70 9.78 10.81
CA LEU A 56 -10.97 9.85 11.52
C LEU A 56 -10.92 8.96 12.76
N TYR A 57 -10.48 7.70 12.62
CA TYR A 57 -10.24 6.80 13.75
C TYR A 57 -9.29 7.43 14.78
N ALA A 58 -8.14 7.96 14.34
CA ALA A 58 -7.15 8.53 15.24
C ALA A 58 -7.70 9.72 16.05
N THR A 59 -8.61 10.52 15.48
CA THR A 59 -9.25 11.64 16.18
C THR A 59 -10.03 11.18 17.42
N GLU A 60 -10.64 9.99 17.36
CA GLU A 60 -11.40 9.41 18.48
C GLU A 60 -10.55 8.48 19.36
N ASN A 61 -9.31 8.20 18.97
CA ASN A 61 -8.41 7.25 19.63
C ASN A 61 -7.10 7.91 20.10
N ASN A 62 -7.18 9.13 20.65
CA ASN A 62 -6.02 9.87 21.20
C ASN A 62 -4.85 10.02 20.21
N GLY A 63 -5.16 10.21 18.92
CA GLY A 63 -4.18 10.30 17.85
C GLY A 63 -3.58 8.97 17.40
N ARG A 64 -3.91 7.83 18.04
CA ARG A 64 -3.37 6.51 17.67
C ARG A 64 -4.08 5.96 16.46
N PHE A 65 -3.30 5.42 15.52
CA PHE A 65 -3.85 4.71 14.38
C PHE A 65 -4.21 3.26 14.78
N PRO A 66 -5.10 2.58 14.03
CA PRO A 66 -5.51 1.21 14.30
C PRO A 66 -4.31 0.26 14.43
N PHE A 67 -4.37 -0.73 15.31
CA PHE A 67 -3.31 -1.73 15.39
C PHE A 67 -3.29 -2.65 14.16
N ILE A 68 -2.19 -3.38 13.98
CA ILE A 68 -2.08 -4.37 12.91
C ILE A 68 -3.01 -5.55 13.20
N ASP A 69 -3.50 -6.21 12.17
CA ASP A 69 -4.34 -7.40 12.24
C ASP A 69 -3.73 -8.49 13.14
N ALA A 70 -4.58 -9.16 13.92
CA ALA A 70 -4.15 -10.22 14.84
C ALA A 70 -3.61 -11.47 14.12
N THR A 71 -3.95 -11.69 12.84
CA THR A 71 -3.42 -12.80 12.05
C THR A 71 -1.96 -12.55 11.72
N LYS A 72 -1.08 -13.42 12.23
CA LYS A 72 0.37 -13.29 12.04
C LYS A 72 0.72 -13.11 10.55
N ASN A 73 1.55 -12.10 10.27
CA ASN A 73 2.03 -11.73 8.94
C ASN A 73 0.94 -11.26 7.94
N ASN A 74 -0.30 -11.02 8.40
CA ASN A 74 -1.26 -10.21 7.66
C ASN A 74 -0.93 -8.74 7.91
N PHE A 75 -0.09 -8.14 7.08
CA PHE A 75 0.31 -6.72 7.21
C PHE A 75 -0.80 -5.76 6.76
N SER A 76 -1.93 -5.85 7.45
CA SER A 76 -3.12 -5.00 7.32
C SER A 76 -3.46 -4.42 8.70
N PHE A 77 -4.27 -3.36 8.76
CA PHE A 77 -4.84 -2.93 10.03
C PHE A 77 -5.87 -3.94 10.55
N GLU A 78 -6.09 -3.94 11.86
CA GLU A 78 -7.19 -4.64 12.51
C GLU A 78 -8.51 -4.07 12.00
N ALA A 79 -9.19 -4.83 11.13
CA ALA A 79 -10.38 -4.35 10.46
C ALA A 79 -11.55 -4.17 11.44
N SER A 80 -11.64 -4.96 12.51
CA SER A 80 -12.70 -4.81 13.53
C SER A 80 -12.64 -3.50 14.31
N ALA A 81 -11.49 -2.81 14.29
CA ALA A 81 -11.33 -1.51 14.93
C ALA A 81 -11.91 -0.36 14.08
N ILE A 82 -12.08 -0.56 12.77
CA ILE A 82 -12.50 0.52 11.85
C ILE A 82 -13.71 0.20 10.97
N PHE A 83 -14.01 -1.07 10.75
CA PHE A 83 -15.13 -1.53 9.93
C PHE A 83 -16.29 -2.00 10.82
N PRO A 84 -17.55 -1.61 10.52
CA PRO A 84 -17.98 -0.79 9.38
C PRO A 84 -18.05 0.73 9.66
N GLU A 85 -17.79 1.17 10.89
CA GLU A 85 -18.11 2.53 11.36
C GLU A 85 -17.36 3.61 10.60
N TYR A 86 -16.05 3.42 10.41
CA TYR A 86 -15.18 4.37 9.71
C TYR A 86 -14.94 3.96 8.26
N LEU A 87 -14.78 2.65 8.02
CA LEU A 87 -14.53 2.06 6.71
C LEU A 87 -15.83 1.55 6.08
N THR A 88 -16.64 2.44 5.53
CA THR A 88 -17.94 2.06 4.94
C THR A 88 -17.81 1.41 3.57
N ASP A 89 -16.84 1.87 2.75
CA ASP A 89 -16.54 1.26 1.46
C ASP A 89 -15.35 0.31 1.59
N HIS A 90 -15.62 -0.97 1.79
CA HIS A 90 -14.58 -2.00 1.91
C HIS A 90 -13.79 -2.22 0.61
N MET A 91 -14.28 -1.74 -0.55
CA MET A 91 -13.59 -2.01 -1.82
C MET A 91 -12.27 -1.25 -1.94
N ILE A 92 -12.07 -0.19 -1.15
CA ILE A 92 -10.84 0.60 -1.18
C ILE A 92 -9.62 -0.16 -0.63
N VAL A 93 -9.83 -1.21 0.19
CA VAL A 93 -8.73 -2.03 0.71
C VAL A 93 -8.22 -3.07 -0.31
N ALA A 94 -8.96 -3.25 -1.41
CA ALA A 94 -8.59 -4.16 -2.48
C ALA A 94 -7.97 -3.38 -3.64
N CYS A 95 -6.68 -3.64 -3.91
CA CYS A 95 -5.95 -3.03 -5.00
C CYS A 95 -6.48 -3.50 -6.37
N PRO A 96 -7.02 -2.61 -7.25
CA PRO A 96 -7.51 -2.98 -8.59
C PRO A 96 -6.40 -3.46 -9.55
N ALA A 97 -5.15 -3.23 -9.19
CA ALA A 97 -4.00 -3.78 -9.88
C ALA A 97 -3.69 -5.23 -9.46
N SER A 98 -4.18 -5.71 -8.32
CA SER A 98 -3.91 -7.09 -7.89
C SER A 98 -4.48 -8.10 -8.90
N PRO A 99 -3.72 -9.15 -9.28
CA PRO A 99 -4.22 -10.24 -10.14
C PRO A 99 -5.44 -10.96 -9.53
N ASN A 100 -5.53 -10.96 -8.20
CA ASN A 100 -6.61 -11.58 -7.44
C ASN A 100 -7.78 -10.61 -7.15
N TRP A 101 -7.78 -9.42 -7.76
CA TRP A 101 -8.87 -8.48 -7.55
C TRP A 101 -10.16 -8.98 -8.21
N ASP A 102 -11.21 -9.11 -7.40
CA ASP A 102 -12.59 -9.33 -7.85
C ASP A 102 -13.60 -8.59 -6.97
N ALA A 103 -14.37 -7.67 -7.57
CA ALA A 103 -15.38 -6.88 -6.88
C ALA A 103 -16.48 -7.72 -6.17
N LYS A 104 -16.68 -8.97 -6.58
CA LYS A 104 -17.70 -9.85 -5.97
C LYS A 104 -17.17 -10.65 -4.79
N THR A 105 -15.88 -10.88 -4.69
CA THR A 105 -15.30 -11.80 -3.71
C THR A 105 -14.26 -11.15 -2.81
N ASN A 106 -13.72 -9.99 -3.19
CA ASN A 106 -12.86 -9.19 -2.33
C ASN A 106 -13.63 -8.82 -1.05
N SER A 107 -13.04 -9.18 0.09
CA SER A 107 -13.55 -8.89 1.44
C SER A 107 -14.85 -9.63 1.83
N ARG A 108 -15.26 -10.70 1.11
CA ARG A 108 -16.46 -11.48 1.44
C ARG A 108 -16.17 -12.90 1.89
N LEU A 109 -16.97 -13.39 2.84
CA LEU A 109 -16.95 -14.79 3.28
C LEU A 109 -17.34 -15.73 2.13
N ARG A 110 -16.53 -16.77 1.91
CA ARG A 110 -16.77 -17.78 0.86
C ARG A 110 -17.81 -18.81 1.29
N ALA A 111 -18.47 -19.42 0.29
CA ALA A 111 -19.62 -20.29 0.50
C ALA A 111 -19.37 -21.58 1.31
N ASN A 112 -18.11 -21.93 1.53
CA ASN A 112 -17.69 -23.12 2.24
C ASN A 112 -17.19 -22.86 3.67
N VAL A 113 -17.31 -21.64 4.19
CA VAL A 113 -16.83 -21.33 5.55
C VAL A 113 -17.94 -20.83 6.47
N PHE A 114 -17.97 -21.41 7.67
CA PHE A 114 -18.82 -21.00 8.78
C PHE A 114 -18.09 -19.93 9.60
N HIS A 115 -18.72 -18.77 9.77
CA HIS A 115 -18.25 -17.72 10.66
C HIS A 115 -19.30 -17.52 11.78
N PRO A 116 -18.90 -17.51 13.07
CA PRO A 116 -19.83 -17.51 14.20
C PRO A 116 -20.81 -16.33 14.21
N ASP A 117 -20.49 -15.23 13.52
CA ASP A 117 -21.30 -14.00 13.56
C ASP A 117 -21.62 -13.44 12.16
N SER A 118 -21.39 -14.21 11.09
CA SER A 118 -21.62 -13.73 9.72
C SER A 118 -22.00 -14.83 8.74
N ALA A 119 -22.88 -14.47 7.80
CA ALA A 119 -23.34 -15.36 6.74
C ALA A 119 -22.37 -15.34 5.54
N VAL A 120 -22.31 -16.47 4.84
CA VAL A 120 -21.69 -16.56 3.51
C VAL A 120 -22.10 -15.39 2.62
N GLY A 121 -21.13 -14.77 1.95
CA GLY A 121 -21.36 -13.64 1.04
C GLY A 121 -21.51 -12.28 1.73
N ALA A 122 -21.53 -12.24 3.06
CA ALA A 122 -21.38 -11.00 3.84
C ALA A 122 -19.91 -10.54 3.87
N VAL A 123 -19.72 -9.24 4.11
CA VAL A 123 -18.42 -8.63 4.34
C VAL A 123 -18.10 -8.74 5.82
N HIS A 124 -16.92 -9.26 6.15
CA HIS A 124 -16.48 -9.48 7.53
C HIS A 124 -15.04 -8.97 7.72
N PRO A 125 -14.67 -8.40 8.89
CA PRO A 125 -13.30 -7.96 9.20
C PRO A 125 -12.19 -8.96 8.84
N ASP A 126 -12.39 -10.25 9.12
CA ASP A 126 -11.43 -11.33 8.81
C ASP A 126 -11.13 -11.51 7.31
N CYS A 127 -11.91 -10.86 6.43
CA CYS A 127 -11.69 -10.91 4.99
C CYS A 127 -10.76 -9.80 4.47
N PHE A 128 -10.23 -8.94 5.35
CA PHE A 128 -9.33 -7.84 5.02
C PHE A 128 -7.88 -8.33 5.08
N VAL A 129 -7.19 -8.30 3.95
CA VAL A 129 -5.88 -8.95 3.79
C VAL A 129 -4.86 -8.02 3.15
N ASP A 130 -3.58 -8.24 3.49
CA ASP A 130 -2.42 -7.45 3.03
C ASP A 130 -2.08 -7.59 1.53
N MET A 131 -2.92 -8.22 0.72
CA MET A 131 -2.58 -8.50 -0.68
C MET A 131 -2.39 -7.24 -1.52
N GLY A 132 -3.26 -6.23 -1.33
CA GLY A 132 -3.20 -5.01 -2.11
C GLY A 132 -2.23 -3.98 -1.53
N TYR A 133 -2.25 -3.86 -0.20
CA TYR A 133 -1.58 -2.81 0.53
C TYR A 133 -0.92 -3.39 1.79
N CYS A 134 0.20 -2.81 2.17
CA CYS A 134 0.92 -3.14 3.39
C CYS A 134 0.74 -2.01 4.41
N TYR A 135 0.37 -2.38 5.64
CA TYR A 135 0.26 -1.53 6.81
C TYR A 135 1.00 -2.20 7.96
N LEU A 136 2.01 -1.52 8.53
CA LEU A 136 2.71 -2.02 9.71
C LEU A 136 2.04 -1.51 10.99
N GLY A 137 1.69 -0.23 11.07
CA GLY A 137 1.15 0.40 12.28
C GLY A 137 2.19 0.90 13.28
N TRP A 138 3.47 0.87 12.92
CA TRP A 138 4.56 1.50 13.66
C TRP A 138 5.28 2.54 12.80
N VAL A 139 6.02 3.43 13.44
CA VAL A 139 6.88 4.41 12.78
C VAL A 139 8.12 3.69 12.26
N VAL A 140 8.11 3.37 10.97
CA VAL A 140 9.23 2.76 10.24
C VAL A 140 9.48 3.60 9.00
N THR A 141 10.69 4.14 8.85
CA THR A 141 11.02 5.14 7.82
C THR A 141 12.23 4.76 6.97
N SER A 142 12.89 3.64 7.26
CA SER A 142 14.00 3.11 6.47
C SER A 142 14.05 1.59 6.48
N ASP A 143 14.86 1.01 5.58
CA ASP A 143 15.12 -0.43 5.54
C ASP A 143 15.78 -0.93 6.83
N GLU A 144 16.65 -0.14 7.45
CA GLU A 144 17.30 -0.49 8.72
C GLU A 144 16.30 -0.54 9.87
N GLU A 145 15.37 0.43 9.95
CA GLU A 145 14.29 0.40 10.93
C GLU A 145 13.34 -0.77 10.66
N ALA A 146 13.07 -1.08 9.39
CA ALA A 146 12.20 -2.20 9.00
C ALA A 146 12.79 -3.56 9.38
N ASP A 147 14.08 -3.78 9.15
CA ASP A 147 14.78 -5.01 9.56
C ASP A 147 14.73 -5.20 11.07
N VAL A 148 15.04 -4.15 11.84
CA VAL A 148 14.98 -4.17 13.31
C VAL A 148 13.57 -4.42 13.81
N PHE A 149 12.59 -3.69 13.28
CA PHE A 149 11.19 -3.83 13.65
C PHE A 149 10.67 -5.23 13.35
N LEU A 150 10.89 -5.75 12.13
CA LEU A 150 10.36 -7.04 11.72
C LEU A 150 11.01 -8.21 12.48
N ALA A 151 12.30 -8.11 12.81
CA ALA A 151 12.97 -9.08 13.68
C ALA A 151 12.39 -9.11 15.11
N ALA A 152 11.94 -7.96 15.63
CA ALA A 152 11.24 -7.87 16.90
C ALA A 152 9.78 -8.34 16.79
N TYR A 153 9.08 -7.96 15.72
CA TYR A 153 7.71 -8.36 15.40
C TYR A 153 7.56 -9.88 15.32
N ASP A 154 8.56 -10.59 14.77
CA ASP A 154 8.54 -12.05 14.68
C ASP A 154 8.30 -12.72 16.04
N ARG A 155 8.83 -12.11 17.11
CA ARG A 155 8.75 -12.60 18.49
C ARG A 155 7.56 -12.02 19.27
N LEU A 156 6.85 -11.06 18.69
CA LEU A 156 5.74 -10.36 19.32
C LEU A 156 4.46 -11.21 19.27
N SER A 157 3.79 -11.35 20.42
CA SER A 157 2.47 -11.98 20.50
C SER A 157 1.36 -11.01 20.08
N PRO A 158 0.23 -11.50 19.52
CA PRO A 158 -0.85 -10.63 19.03
C PRO A 158 -1.40 -9.66 20.08
N GLU A 159 -1.44 -10.06 21.37
CA GLU A 159 -1.93 -9.18 22.45
C GLU A 159 -1.04 -7.95 22.67
N LYS A 160 0.14 -7.90 22.05
CA LYS A 160 1.08 -6.78 22.12
C LYS A 160 1.07 -5.90 20.87
N TYR A 161 0.23 -6.16 19.89
CA TYR A 161 0.20 -5.42 18.62
C TYR A 161 -0.25 -3.96 18.74
N ASP A 162 -0.92 -3.59 19.83
CA ASP A 162 -1.22 -2.20 20.17
C ASP A 162 -0.17 -1.56 21.13
N ASN A 163 1.03 -2.14 21.26
CA ASN A 163 2.10 -1.53 22.07
C ASN A 163 3.26 -1.07 21.19
N ASP A 164 4.03 -0.12 21.73
CA ASP A 164 5.34 0.20 21.20
C ASP A 164 6.25 -1.04 21.30
N VAL A 165 7.17 -1.18 20.35
CA VAL A 165 8.08 -2.33 20.28
C VAL A 165 9.43 -1.95 20.86
N VAL A 166 9.85 -2.66 21.90
CA VAL A 166 11.18 -2.49 22.52
C VAL A 166 12.20 -3.25 21.69
N VAL A 167 13.29 -2.57 21.33
CA VAL A 167 14.40 -3.09 20.55
C VAL A 167 15.73 -2.83 21.27
N ALA A 168 16.85 -3.27 20.70
CA ALA A 168 18.16 -3.00 21.28
C ALA A 168 18.43 -1.48 21.36
N GLU A 169 19.21 -1.05 22.35
CA GLU A 169 19.61 0.35 22.52
C GLU A 169 20.32 0.87 21.27
N GLY A 170 19.99 2.10 20.84
CA GLY A 170 20.51 2.69 19.62
C GLY A 170 19.82 2.22 18.33
N ARG A 171 18.87 1.28 18.40
CA ARG A 171 18.20 0.68 17.23
C ARG A 171 16.73 1.08 17.07
N GLY A 172 16.16 1.78 18.05
CA GLY A 172 14.81 2.31 17.98
C GLY A 172 14.71 3.62 17.22
N ASN A 173 13.49 4.15 17.10
CA ASN A 173 13.26 5.46 16.50
C ASN A 173 14.06 6.52 17.24
N GLY A 174 14.59 7.45 16.46
CA GLY A 174 15.43 8.53 16.96
C GLY A 174 16.75 8.10 17.62
N GLY A 175 17.19 6.85 17.42
CA GLY A 175 18.37 6.29 18.08
C GLY A 175 18.11 5.82 19.52
N GLY A 176 16.84 5.69 19.91
CA GLY A 176 16.45 5.11 21.20
C GLY A 176 16.45 3.58 21.19
N ASN A 177 15.62 2.99 22.05
CA ASN A 177 15.41 1.54 22.15
C ASN A 177 13.93 1.15 21.92
N VAL A 178 13.14 2.04 21.30
CA VAL A 178 11.71 1.85 21.06
C VAL A 178 11.39 2.17 19.61
N ILE A 179 10.61 1.30 18.95
CA ILE A 179 9.90 1.59 17.72
C ILE A 179 8.44 1.91 18.10
N HIS A 180 8.02 3.15 17.88
CA HIS A 180 6.74 3.66 18.38
C HIS A 180 5.57 3.26 17.50
N ARG A 181 4.40 3.00 18.09
CA ARG A 181 3.12 2.90 17.39
C ARG A 181 2.85 4.21 16.66
N ILE A 182 2.31 4.11 15.44
CA ILE A 182 2.04 5.28 14.64
C ILE A 182 0.87 6.09 15.21
N GLN A 183 1.08 7.40 15.31
CA GLN A 183 0.19 8.39 15.88
C GLN A 183 0.18 9.65 14.99
N SER A 184 -0.85 10.48 15.09
CA SER A 184 -1.00 11.71 14.29
C SER A 184 0.19 12.67 14.40
N ASP A 185 0.92 12.64 15.52
CA ASP A 185 2.08 13.47 15.83
C ASP A 185 3.39 12.66 15.88
N SER A 186 3.47 11.54 15.15
CA SER A 186 4.65 10.66 15.14
C SER A 186 5.94 11.31 14.64
N ALA A 187 5.90 12.44 13.93
CA ALA A 187 7.14 13.17 13.58
C ALA A 187 8.00 13.52 14.80
N ARG A 188 7.41 13.65 16.00
CA ARG A 188 8.14 13.97 17.24
C ARG A 188 9.18 12.92 17.65
N VAL A 189 9.04 11.67 17.19
CA VAL A 189 9.96 10.57 17.55
C VAL A 189 11.11 10.41 16.55
N LEU A 190 11.11 11.21 15.48
CA LEU A 190 12.21 11.26 14.53
C LEU A 190 13.35 12.10 15.11
N ASN A 191 14.59 11.63 15.01
CA ASN A 191 15.80 12.37 15.43
C ASN A 191 16.40 13.21 14.29
N ASP A 192 15.54 13.72 13.41
CA ASP A 192 15.91 14.55 12.28
C ASP A 192 14.90 15.69 12.14
N VAL A 193 15.34 16.92 12.48
CA VAL A 193 14.51 18.13 12.45
C VAL A 193 14.09 18.55 11.05
N SER A 194 14.71 17.99 10.01
CA SER A 194 14.31 18.22 8.63
C SER A 194 13.12 17.34 8.20
N LYS A 195 12.85 16.27 8.95
CA LYS A 195 11.73 15.36 8.69
C LYS A 195 10.46 15.78 9.41
N SER A 196 9.33 15.39 8.83
CA SER A 196 8.00 15.69 9.36
C SER A 196 7.04 14.52 9.11
N ASN A 197 5.74 14.72 9.35
CA ASN A 197 4.71 13.76 8.97
C ASN A 197 4.69 13.49 7.45
N HIS A 198 5.28 14.37 6.64
CA HIS A 198 5.49 14.16 5.20
C HIS A 198 6.44 12.98 4.90
N ASP A 199 7.29 12.58 5.83
CA ASP A 199 8.35 11.60 5.59
C ASP A 199 8.05 10.23 6.21
N ILE A 200 6.90 10.07 6.87
CA ILE A 200 6.50 8.84 7.55
C ILE A 200 5.48 8.08 6.68
N PRO A 201 5.87 6.96 6.04
CA PRO A 201 4.93 6.12 5.30
C PRO A 201 3.98 5.41 6.26
N VAL A 202 2.71 5.29 5.87
CA VAL A 202 1.63 4.69 6.68
C VAL A 202 1.12 3.41 6.02
N ILE A 203 0.69 3.51 4.76
CA ILE A 203 0.23 2.40 3.94
C ILE A 203 0.91 2.51 2.58
N TRP A 204 1.30 1.40 1.97
CA TRP A 204 1.82 1.39 0.60
C TRP A 204 1.34 0.18 -0.19
N ASP A 205 1.40 0.26 -1.52
CA ASP A 205 1.15 -0.90 -2.39
C ASP A 205 2.08 -2.06 -1.98
N ASN A 206 1.56 -3.28 -1.82
CA ASN A 206 2.37 -4.38 -1.28
C ASN A 206 3.51 -4.76 -2.25
N PRO A 207 4.79 -4.65 -1.83
CA PRO A 207 5.90 -4.87 -2.73
C PRO A 207 6.09 -6.34 -3.14
N ARG A 208 5.54 -7.31 -2.38
CA ARG A 208 5.50 -8.73 -2.77
C ARG A 208 4.78 -8.96 -4.11
N GLN A 209 3.92 -8.02 -4.53
CA GLN A 209 3.19 -8.10 -5.79
C GLN A 209 3.84 -7.27 -6.91
N ILE A 210 5.05 -6.71 -6.73
CA ILE A 210 5.74 -5.87 -7.73
C ILE A 210 6.22 -6.63 -8.98
N ASN A 211 6.06 -7.97 -9.04
CA ASN A 211 6.08 -8.69 -10.32
C ASN A 211 4.90 -8.32 -11.26
N HIS A 212 4.02 -7.41 -10.84
CA HIS A 212 2.99 -6.77 -11.63
C HIS A 212 3.58 -5.80 -12.68
N GLU A 213 2.81 -5.47 -13.72
CA GLU A 213 3.15 -4.60 -14.87
C GLU A 213 3.50 -3.13 -14.50
N GLN A 214 3.76 -2.85 -13.22
CA GLN A 214 4.03 -1.52 -12.67
C GLN A 214 5.40 -1.52 -11.97
N ILE A 215 6.35 -0.77 -12.53
CA ILE A 215 7.75 -0.67 -12.06
C ILE A 215 7.81 0.23 -10.80
N GLY A 216 6.93 0.04 -9.82
CA GLY A 216 6.75 0.91 -8.65
C GLY A 216 5.39 0.76 -7.97
N GLY A 217 5.20 1.50 -6.88
CA GLY A 217 3.97 1.48 -6.09
C GLY A 217 3.67 2.82 -5.43
N ASN A 218 2.41 3.02 -5.05
CA ASN A 218 1.95 4.20 -4.33
C ASN A 218 2.19 4.05 -2.82
N VAL A 219 2.50 5.16 -2.18
CA VAL A 219 2.79 5.24 -0.74
C VAL A 219 2.01 6.40 -0.16
N LEU A 220 1.15 6.10 0.83
CA LEU A 220 0.48 7.08 1.68
C LEU A 220 1.40 7.48 2.83
N TYR A 221 1.55 8.77 3.05
CA TYR A 221 2.29 9.32 4.18
C TYR A 221 1.37 9.89 5.26
N LEU A 222 1.93 10.14 6.44
CA LEU A 222 1.18 10.52 7.64
C LEU A 222 0.51 11.91 7.54
N ASP A 223 1.09 12.83 6.77
CA ASP A 223 0.44 14.09 6.42
C ASP A 223 -0.79 13.90 5.50
N GLY A 224 -0.96 12.71 4.90
CA GLY A 224 -2.07 12.31 4.05
C GLY A 224 -1.80 12.40 2.56
N HIS A 225 -0.61 12.84 2.12
CA HIS A 225 -0.29 12.81 0.69
C HIS A 225 0.03 11.38 0.23
N VAL A 226 -0.18 11.11 -1.06
CA VAL A 226 0.20 9.86 -1.71
C VAL A 226 1.19 10.15 -2.83
N GLU A 227 2.29 9.43 -2.83
CA GLU A 227 3.36 9.54 -3.83
C GLU A 227 3.51 8.20 -4.55
N PHE A 228 3.74 8.24 -5.86
CA PHE A 228 4.18 7.06 -6.59
C PHE A 228 5.71 6.98 -6.55
N ILE A 229 6.24 5.86 -6.08
CA ILE A 229 7.68 5.60 -6.01
C ILE A 229 8.02 4.47 -7.00
N ALA A 230 8.98 4.73 -7.89
CA ALA A 230 9.50 3.71 -8.79
C ALA A 230 10.22 2.60 -8.01
N TYR A 231 10.18 1.37 -8.50
CA TYR A 231 10.83 0.22 -7.90
C TYR A 231 12.00 -0.28 -8.76
N PRO A 232 13.18 -0.50 -8.19
CA PRO A 232 13.55 -0.15 -6.81
C PRO A 232 13.68 1.38 -6.67
N GLY A 233 13.32 1.89 -5.49
CA GLY A 233 13.35 3.32 -5.17
C GLY A 233 13.68 3.57 -3.71
N LYS A 234 13.13 4.65 -3.14
CA LYS A 234 13.25 4.92 -1.70
C LYS A 234 12.31 4.01 -0.90
N PHE A 235 12.60 3.81 0.38
CA PHE A 235 11.73 3.09 1.31
C PHE A 235 10.30 3.67 1.25
N PRO A 236 9.24 2.83 1.26
CA PRO A 236 9.21 1.36 1.38
C PRO A 236 9.32 0.57 0.06
N MET A 237 9.56 1.21 -1.09
CA MET A 237 9.66 0.55 -2.40
C MET A 237 11.09 0.07 -2.71
N THR A 238 11.69 -0.66 -1.79
CA THR A 238 13.07 -1.19 -1.88
C THR A 238 13.07 -2.71 -2.03
N GLU A 239 14.14 -3.26 -2.59
CA GLU A 239 14.33 -4.72 -2.64
C GLU A 239 14.47 -5.33 -1.23
N THR A 240 15.09 -4.60 -0.31
CA THR A 240 15.22 -5.03 1.09
C THR A 240 13.85 -5.18 1.74
N MET A 241 12.98 -4.17 1.63
CA MET A 241 11.65 -4.25 2.22
C MET A 241 10.79 -5.34 1.57
N ALA A 242 10.89 -5.50 0.24
CA ALA A 242 10.24 -6.60 -0.46
C ALA A 242 10.67 -7.96 0.10
N ARG A 243 11.99 -8.19 0.22
CA ARG A 243 12.55 -9.43 0.78
C ARG A 243 12.11 -9.67 2.22
N LEU A 244 12.18 -8.65 3.08
CA LEU A 244 11.77 -8.74 4.48
C LEU A 244 10.29 -9.16 4.62
N LEU A 245 9.43 -8.67 3.73
CA LEU A 245 8.06 -9.12 3.67
C LEU A 245 7.98 -10.55 3.11
N GLU A 246 8.66 -10.90 2.03
CA GLU A 246 8.62 -12.27 1.44
C GLU A 246 9.04 -13.37 2.42
N GLU A 247 10.02 -13.10 3.28
CA GLU A 247 10.47 -14.00 4.36
C GLU A 247 9.37 -14.28 5.41
N ARG A 248 8.30 -13.48 5.42
CA ARG A 248 7.18 -13.55 6.37
C ARG A 248 5.87 -13.80 5.63
N PRO A 249 5.68 -14.98 5.01
CA PRO A 249 4.44 -15.27 4.31
C PRO A 249 3.26 -15.18 5.28
N ARG A 250 2.16 -14.59 4.82
CA ARG A 250 0.91 -14.51 5.57
C ARG A 250 0.42 -15.92 5.90
N ALA A 251 -0.06 -16.13 7.14
CA ALA A 251 -0.74 -17.37 7.47
C ALA A 251 -1.98 -17.54 6.57
N PRO A 252 -2.31 -18.77 6.12
CA PRO A 252 -3.53 -19.00 5.37
C PRO A 252 -4.75 -18.50 6.16
N ILE A 253 -5.55 -17.65 5.54
CA ILE A 253 -6.82 -17.19 6.09
C ILE A 253 -7.87 -18.13 5.52
N LEU A 254 -8.49 -18.94 6.39
CA LEU A 254 -9.39 -20.03 6.03
C LEU A 254 -10.52 -19.56 5.09
N ASP A 255 -10.92 -18.29 5.18
CA ASP A 255 -12.07 -17.76 4.43
C ASP A 255 -11.64 -17.12 3.10
N TYR A 256 -10.37 -16.73 3.00
CA TYR A 256 -9.81 -16.00 1.87
C TYR A 256 -8.98 -16.90 0.94
N ASP A 257 -8.24 -17.86 1.47
CA ASP A 257 -7.27 -18.65 0.68
C ASP A 257 -7.83 -19.99 0.20
N LEU A 258 -9.01 -20.42 0.68
CA LEU A 258 -9.63 -21.66 0.22
C LEU A 258 -10.13 -21.55 -1.22
N PRO A 259 -9.97 -22.56 -2.09
CA PRO A 259 -10.45 -22.52 -3.46
C PRO A 259 -11.92 -22.09 -3.54
N VAL A 260 -12.23 -21.11 -4.41
CA VAL A 260 -13.63 -20.76 -4.69
C VAL A 260 -14.31 -22.02 -5.25
N PRO A 261 -15.44 -22.46 -4.68
CA PRO A 261 -16.20 -23.57 -5.25
C PRO A 261 -16.48 -23.29 -6.72
N GLN A 262 -16.02 -24.17 -7.61
CA GLN A 262 -16.34 -24.05 -9.03
C GLN A 262 -17.86 -24.29 -9.18
N PRO A 263 -18.55 -23.51 -10.03
CA PRO A 263 -19.98 -23.66 -10.25
C PRO A 263 -20.38 -25.03 -10.80
#